data_AF-A0A101DII8-F1
#
_entry.id   AF-A0A101DII8-F1
#
_cell.length_a   1.000
_cell.length_b   1.000
_cell.length_c   1.000
_cell.angle_alpha   90.00
_cell.angle_beta   90.00
_cell.angle_gamma   90.00
#
_symmetry.space_group_name_H-M   'P 1'
#
loop_
_entity.id
_entity.type
_entity.pdbx_description
1 polymer ?
#
loop_
_entity_poly.entity_id
_entity_poly.type
_entity_poly.pdbx_seq_one_letter_code
_entity_poly.pdbx_strand_id
1 'polypeptide(L)'
;MYPGGPSFLNILDIFLIGLAIYFFIKLIKSPEKNDSSPLSTQEVEELWARLRSTPATTPTSALSREEEFLKGAKLAYLKISESLSRQDWNLLQDLLTPELFNQLYAQLSKYPPSSPPKILKLEASVKEIRNIGEKEVATVLFQVLLQENTDPHPKTQEELWKFSRHSKIANSTWKLMELEVLKN
;
A
#
# COMPACT_ATOMS: atom_id res chain seq x y z
N MET A 1 -21.47 21.39 -31.28
CA MET A 1 -21.13 22.70 -30.69
C MET A 1 -20.85 22.44 -29.21
N TYR A 2 -19.56 22.36 -28.88
CA TYR A 2 -18.90 21.97 -27.63
C TYR A 2 -19.25 20.62 -26.95
N PRO A 3 -18.21 19.87 -26.50
CA PRO A 3 -18.23 18.42 -26.36
C PRO A 3 -18.45 17.96 -24.91
N GLY A 4 -18.70 16.66 -24.75
CA GLY A 4 -18.81 15.98 -23.46
C GLY A 4 -17.69 16.37 -22.51
N GLY A 5 -18.07 17.03 -21.42
CA GLY A 5 -17.21 17.20 -20.26
C GLY A 5 -16.98 15.83 -19.59
N PRO A 6 -15.83 15.62 -18.93
CA PRO A 6 -15.59 14.40 -18.18
C PRO A 6 -16.58 14.28 -17.02
N SER A 7 -17.56 13.40 -17.19
CA SER A 7 -18.40 12.89 -16.11
C SER A 7 -17.56 12.05 -15.16
N PHE A 8 -16.96 12.64 -14.12
CA PHE A 8 -16.40 11.88 -12.99
C PHE A 8 -16.64 12.59 -11.66
N LEU A 9 -17.91 12.91 -11.38
CA LEU A 9 -18.40 12.87 -10.01
C LEU A 9 -18.66 11.40 -9.67
N ASN A 10 -17.74 10.77 -8.92
CA ASN A 10 -18.14 9.73 -8.00
C ASN A 10 -17.81 10.19 -6.58
N ILE A 11 -18.86 10.69 -5.94
CA ILE A 11 -19.02 10.97 -4.50
C ILE A 11 -19.06 9.64 -3.69
N LEU A 12 -18.59 8.53 -4.28
CA LEU A 12 -18.84 7.16 -3.82
C LEU A 12 -17.58 6.40 -3.38
N ASP A 13 -16.58 7.10 -2.87
CA ASP A 13 -15.61 6.49 -1.96
C ASP A 13 -15.26 7.38 -0.75
N ILE A 14 -16.34 7.91 -0.16
CA ILE A 14 -16.43 8.33 1.26
C ILE A 14 -16.07 7.19 2.24
N PHE A 15 -15.80 5.98 1.73
CA PHE A 15 -15.38 4.80 2.48
C PHE A 15 -13.91 4.39 2.29
N LEU A 16 -13.13 5.06 1.42
CA LEU A 16 -11.66 4.91 1.39
C LEU A 16 -10.99 5.56 2.61
N ILE A 17 -11.81 6.22 3.42
CA ILE A 17 -11.54 6.65 4.77
C ILE A 17 -11.82 5.52 5.79
N GLY A 18 -11.99 4.27 5.34
CA GLY A 18 -12.10 3.09 6.19
C GLY A 18 -10.90 2.92 7.12
N LEU A 19 -9.72 3.44 6.75
CA LEU A 19 -8.53 3.38 7.60
C LEU A 19 -8.38 4.59 8.55
N ALA A 20 -9.01 5.73 8.26
CA ALA A 20 -8.83 6.97 9.04
C ALA A 20 -10.09 7.45 9.81
N ILE A 21 -11.31 7.16 9.33
CA ILE A 21 -12.57 7.55 9.98
C ILE A 21 -13.10 6.45 10.92
N TYR A 22 -12.83 5.17 10.67
CA TYR A 22 -13.29 4.10 11.56
C TYR A 22 -12.72 4.23 12.99
N PHE A 23 -11.54 4.83 13.14
CA PHE A 23 -10.89 5.05 14.43
C PHE A 23 -11.54 6.13 15.31
N PHE A 24 -12.40 7.01 14.77
CA PHE A 24 -12.95 8.12 15.56
C PHE A 24 -14.27 7.80 16.27
N ILE A 25 -15.00 6.74 15.89
CA ILE A 25 -16.33 6.44 16.50
C ILE A 25 -16.25 5.36 17.60
N LYS A 26 -15.15 4.61 17.72
CA LYS A 26 -15.03 3.53 18.73
C LYS A 26 -14.25 3.93 19.98
N LEU A 27 -14.34 5.20 20.37
CA LEU A 27 -13.86 5.68 21.66
C LEU A 27 -15.02 5.65 22.67
N ILE A 28 -15.46 4.46 23.12
CA ILE A 28 -16.19 4.14 24.38
C ILE A 28 -16.42 2.61 24.41
N LYS A 29 -15.51 1.84 25.03
CA LYS A 29 -15.76 0.83 26.09
C LYS A 29 -14.59 -0.17 26.26
N SER A 30 -14.28 -0.33 27.55
CA SER A 30 -13.34 -1.17 28.30
C SER A 30 -12.99 -2.59 27.83
N PRO A 31 -11.92 -3.18 28.40
CA PRO A 31 -11.13 -4.27 27.83
C PRO A 31 -11.67 -5.66 28.21
N GLU A 32 -11.53 -6.62 27.31
CA GLU A 32 -11.67 -8.03 27.63
C GLU A 32 -10.35 -8.75 27.34
N LYS A 33 -9.80 -9.39 28.38
CA LYS A 33 -8.59 -10.20 28.36
C LYS A 33 -8.86 -11.44 27.50
N ASN A 34 -8.06 -11.65 26.46
CA ASN A 34 -8.07 -12.92 25.73
C ASN A 34 -6.80 -13.70 26.06
N ASP A 35 -7.00 -14.82 26.75
CA ASP A 35 -6.01 -15.87 26.96
C ASP A 35 -5.70 -16.52 25.60
N SER A 36 -4.48 -16.33 25.13
CA SER A 36 -3.94 -17.06 23.98
C SER A 36 -2.67 -17.74 24.46
N SER A 37 -2.73 -19.07 24.62
CA SER A 37 -1.55 -19.88 24.90
C SER A 37 -0.48 -19.62 23.83
N PRO A 38 0.76 -19.26 24.21
CA PRO A 38 1.83 -19.06 23.24
C PRO A 38 2.21 -20.39 22.59
N LEU A 39 2.43 -20.35 21.28
CA LEU A 39 3.08 -21.41 20.50
C LEU A 39 4.41 -21.78 21.19
N SER A 40 4.66 -23.07 21.37
CA SER A 40 5.82 -23.53 22.13
C SER A 40 7.12 -23.16 21.41
N THR A 41 8.13 -22.72 22.16
CA THR A 41 9.45 -22.32 21.62
C THR A 41 10.12 -23.44 20.82
N GLN A 42 9.79 -24.70 21.13
CA GLN A 42 10.36 -25.88 20.49
C GLN A 42 9.86 -26.06 19.04
N GLU A 43 8.58 -25.79 18.78
CA GLU A 43 8.00 -25.86 17.42
C GLU A 43 8.53 -24.74 16.51
N VAL A 44 8.78 -23.56 17.08
CA VAL A 44 9.38 -22.43 16.37
C VAL A 44 10.80 -22.80 15.90
N GLU A 45 11.55 -23.53 16.72
CA GLU A 45 12.94 -23.89 16.43
C GLU A 45 13.05 -24.97 15.35
N GLU A 46 12.13 -25.94 15.33
CA GLU A 46 12.03 -26.92 14.24
C GLU A 46 11.63 -26.29 12.91
N LEU A 47 10.73 -25.30 12.93
CA LEU A 47 10.38 -24.50 11.75
C LEU A 47 11.60 -23.73 11.22
N TRP A 48 12.41 -23.15 12.10
CA TRP A 48 13.66 -22.47 11.71
C TRP A 48 14.76 -23.41 11.22
N ALA A 49 14.80 -24.66 11.68
CA ALA A 49 15.74 -25.66 11.21
C ALA A 49 15.42 -26.12 9.78
N ARG A 50 14.12 -26.28 9.46
CA ARG A 50 13.65 -26.65 8.12
C ARG A 50 13.94 -25.60 7.06
N LEU A 51 13.77 -24.31 7.39
CA LEU A 51 14.07 -23.20 6.47
C LEU A 51 15.57 -23.09 6.14
N ARG A 52 16.45 -23.54 7.04
CA ARG A 52 17.92 -23.47 6.87
C ARG A 52 18.53 -24.67 6.14
N SER A 53 17.81 -25.80 6.06
CA SER A 53 18.39 -27.08 5.64
C SER A 53 18.06 -27.49 4.20
N THR A 54 17.39 -26.62 3.43
CA THR A 54 17.21 -26.82 1.99
C THR A 54 18.51 -26.42 1.26
N PRO A 55 19.26 -27.37 0.66
CA PRO A 55 20.45 -27.03 -0.11
C PRO A 55 20.05 -26.16 -1.32
N ALA A 56 20.54 -24.93 -1.31
CA ALA A 56 20.37 -23.96 -2.39
C ALA A 56 21.22 -24.36 -3.60
N THR A 57 20.60 -24.97 -4.61
CA THR A 57 21.19 -25.09 -5.95
C THR A 57 20.31 -24.36 -6.94
N THR A 58 20.55 -23.07 -7.14
CA THR A 58 20.33 -22.34 -8.40
C THR A 58 21.04 -20.97 -8.30
N PRO A 59 21.54 -20.42 -9.42
CA PRO A 59 22.60 -19.44 -9.44
C PRO A 59 22.12 -18.13 -8.81
N THR A 60 23.03 -17.20 -8.52
CA THR A 60 22.70 -15.78 -8.39
C THR A 60 21.94 -15.35 -9.64
N SER A 61 20.61 -15.51 -9.62
CA SER A 61 19.73 -15.00 -10.65
C SER A 61 19.79 -13.50 -10.45
N ALA A 62 20.36 -12.79 -11.40
CA ALA A 62 20.00 -11.39 -11.56
C ALA A 62 18.47 -11.34 -11.52
N LEU A 63 17.93 -10.55 -10.58
CA LEU A 63 16.48 -10.38 -10.50
C LEU A 63 16.04 -9.87 -11.86
N SER A 64 14.92 -10.41 -12.35
CA SER A 64 14.29 -9.83 -13.52
C SER A 64 13.96 -8.36 -13.23
N ARG A 65 13.93 -7.54 -14.28
CA ARG A 65 13.55 -6.12 -14.18
C ARG A 65 12.19 -5.94 -13.50
N GLU A 66 11.28 -6.89 -13.67
CA GLU A 66 9.97 -6.90 -13.02
C GLU A 66 10.09 -7.17 -11.51
N GLU A 67 10.90 -8.14 -11.08
CA GLU A 67 11.13 -8.41 -9.66
C GLU A 67 11.80 -7.23 -8.95
N GLU A 68 12.75 -6.55 -9.60
CA GLU A 68 13.34 -5.32 -9.09
C GLU A 68 12.30 -4.20 -8.93
N PHE A 69 11.45 -4.02 -9.94
CA PHE A 69 10.36 -3.06 -9.89
C PHE A 69 9.38 -3.39 -8.75
N LEU A 70 8.97 -4.66 -8.60
CA LEU A 70 8.05 -5.09 -7.54
C LEU A 70 8.64 -4.91 -6.14
N LYS A 71 9.96 -5.12 -5.95
CA LYS A 71 10.64 -4.78 -4.70
C LYS A 71 10.55 -3.28 -4.41
N GLY A 72 10.82 -2.45 -5.41
CA GLY A 72 10.65 -0.99 -5.31
C GLY A 72 9.21 -0.59 -4.99
N ALA A 73 8.23 -1.21 -5.64
CA ALA A 73 6.80 -0.95 -5.43
C ALA A 73 6.35 -1.33 -4.01
N LYS A 74 6.80 -2.47 -3.47
CA LYS A 74 6.54 -2.86 -2.07
C LYS A 74 7.14 -1.86 -1.08
N LEU A 75 8.36 -1.38 -1.32
CA LEU A 75 8.98 -0.34 -0.48
C LEU A 75 8.22 1.00 -0.56
N ALA A 76 7.77 1.38 -1.76
CA ALA A 76 6.95 2.56 -1.96
C ALA A 76 5.61 2.44 -1.23
N TYR A 77 4.97 1.27 -1.25
CA TYR A 77 3.74 1.00 -0.48
C TYR A 77 3.95 1.30 1.00
N LEU A 78 4.95 0.68 1.64
CA LEU A 78 5.23 0.89 3.06
C LEU A 78 5.47 2.37 3.39
N LYS A 79 6.30 3.05 2.59
CA LYS A 79 6.63 4.46 2.80
C LYS A 79 5.41 5.37 2.63
N ILE A 80 4.62 5.17 1.57
CA ILE A 80 3.44 5.99 1.30
C ILE A 80 2.38 5.76 2.38
N SER A 81 2.10 4.51 2.74
CA SER A 81 1.15 4.19 3.81
C SER A 81 1.56 4.83 5.14
N GLU A 82 2.83 4.72 5.53
CA GLU A 82 3.31 5.38 6.75
C GLU A 82 3.23 6.91 6.67
N SER A 83 3.64 7.50 5.55
CA SER A 83 3.64 8.95 5.36
C SER A 83 2.21 9.52 5.36
N LEU A 84 1.24 8.79 4.80
CA LEU A 84 -0.17 9.17 4.84
C LEU A 84 -0.72 9.13 6.27
N SER A 85 -0.42 8.09 7.06
CA SER A 85 -0.86 8.01 8.46
C SER A 85 -0.26 9.14 9.31
N ARG A 86 1.04 9.41 9.15
CA ARG A 86 1.75 10.47 9.88
C ARG A 86 1.51 11.87 9.34
N GLN A 87 0.88 12.00 8.17
CA GLN A 87 0.73 13.26 7.43
C GLN A 87 2.08 13.94 7.12
N ASP A 88 3.08 13.16 6.72
CA ASP A 88 4.37 13.68 6.25
C ASP A 88 4.23 14.22 4.82
N TRP A 89 3.66 15.42 4.69
CA TRP A 89 3.37 16.06 3.41
C TRP A 89 4.63 16.35 2.60
N ASN A 90 5.76 16.59 3.27
CA ASN A 90 7.02 16.86 2.59
C ASN A 90 7.49 15.61 1.83
N LEU A 91 7.48 14.44 2.49
CA LEU A 91 7.84 13.18 1.83
C LEU A 91 6.82 12.77 0.75
N LEU A 92 5.52 13.00 1.01
CA LEU A 92 4.47 12.67 0.04
C LEU A 92 4.56 13.48 -1.26
N GLN A 93 5.02 14.73 -1.20
CA GLN A 93 5.21 15.56 -2.40
C GLN A 93 6.21 14.93 -3.39
N ASP A 94 7.21 14.21 -2.89
CA ASP A 94 8.21 13.53 -3.70
C ASP A 94 7.71 12.19 -4.25
N LEU A 95 6.87 11.49 -3.49
CA LEU A 95 6.38 10.14 -3.82
C LEU A 95 5.12 10.14 -4.71
N LEU A 96 4.34 11.20 -4.67
CA LEU A 96 3.07 11.33 -5.39
C LEU A 96 3.19 12.23 -6.62
N THR A 97 2.29 12.05 -7.59
CA THR A 97 2.08 13.07 -8.61
C THR A 97 1.45 14.33 -7.97
N PRO A 98 1.67 15.53 -8.54
CA PRO A 98 1.08 16.76 -8.00
C PRO A 98 -0.45 16.69 -7.90
N GLU A 99 -1.09 16.04 -8.87
CA GLU A 99 -2.55 15.86 -8.93
C GLU A 99 -3.05 15.04 -7.74
N LEU A 100 -2.45 13.87 -7.49
CA LEU A 100 -2.83 13.01 -6.37
C LEU A 100 -2.47 13.64 -5.01
N PHE A 101 -1.31 14.31 -4.92
CA PHE A 101 -0.90 15.01 -3.71
C PHE A 101 -1.93 16.05 -3.28
N ASN A 102 -2.35 16.93 -4.19
CA ASN A 102 -3.33 17.98 -3.88
C ASN A 102 -4.68 17.38 -3.46
N GLN A 103 -5.11 16.30 -4.12
CA GLN A 103 -6.33 15.58 -3.76
C GLN A 103 -6.25 15.03 -2.32
N LEU A 104 -5.19 14.29 -1.99
CA LEU A 104 -5.02 13.68 -0.67
C LEU A 104 -4.83 14.75 0.41
N TYR A 105 -4.06 15.80 0.14
CA TYR A 105 -3.89 16.92 1.08
C TYR A 105 -5.23 17.59 1.40
N ALA A 106 -6.05 17.91 0.39
CA ALA A 106 -7.36 18.55 0.60
C ALA A 106 -8.34 17.69 1.41
N GLN A 107 -8.22 16.36 1.30
CA GLN A 107 -9.08 15.40 2.00
C GLN A 107 -8.58 15.12 3.42
N LEU A 108 -7.28 14.89 3.60
CA LEU A 108 -6.72 14.36 4.84
C LEU A 108 -6.21 15.43 5.81
N SER A 109 -5.79 16.61 5.34
CA SER A 109 -5.26 17.70 6.20
C SER A 109 -6.23 18.22 7.26
N LYS A 110 -7.52 17.89 7.12
CA LYS A 110 -8.59 18.27 8.07
C LYS A 110 -8.69 17.31 9.26
N TYR A 111 -8.02 16.16 9.21
CA TYR A 111 -8.04 15.14 10.23
C TYR A 111 -6.69 15.12 10.98
N PRO A 112 -6.65 14.68 12.25
CA PRO A 112 -5.38 14.48 12.94
C PRO A 112 -4.61 13.30 12.32
N PRO A 113 -3.27 13.28 12.44
CA PRO A 113 -2.46 12.13 12.08
C PRO A 113 -2.85 10.90 12.91
N SER A 114 -2.67 9.71 12.34
CA SER A 114 -2.97 8.43 12.94
C SER A 114 -1.73 7.52 13.01
N SER A 115 -1.82 6.46 13.81
CA SER A 115 -0.79 5.42 13.79
C SER A 115 -0.92 4.59 12.51
N PRO A 116 0.19 4.25 11.84
CA PRO A 116 0.14 3.40 10.66
C PRO A 116 -0.41 2.01 10.99
N PRO A 117 -1.10 1.36 10.05
CA PRO A 117 -1.57 -0.01 10.23
C PRO A 117 -0.37 -0.95 10.35
N LYS A 118 -0.53 -2.03 11.13
CA LYS A 118 0.48 -3.07 11.22
C LYS A 118 0.32 -4.00 10.02
N ILE A 119 1.27 -3.94 9.10
CA ILE A 119 1.30 -4.81 7.92
C ILE A 119 1.89 -6.16 8.33
N LEU A 120 1.06 -7.21 8.26
CA LEU A 120 1.45 -8.58 8.60
C LEU A 120 1.96 -9.33 7.37
N LYS A 121 1.39 -9.05 6.19
CA LYS A 121 1.82 -9.63 4.92
C LYS A 121 1.59 -8.62 3.79
N LEU A 122 2.54 -8.54 2.86
CA LEU A 122 2.46 -7.68 1.69
C LEU A 122 2.89 -8.44 0.43
N GLU A 123 1.90 -8.77 -0.40
CA GLU A 123 2.13 -9.33 -1.73
C GLU A 123 1.88 -8.28 -2.80
N ALA A 124 2.58 -8.40 -3.92
CA ALA A 124 2.48 -7.47 -5.04
C ALA A 124 2.62 -8.23 -6.35
N SER A 125 1.84 -7.85 -7.35
CA SER A 125 1.93 -8.38 -8.71
C SER A 125 1.70 -7.27 -9.72
N VAL A 126 2.50 -7.25 -10.80
CA VAL A 126 2.27 -6.32 -11.91
C VAL A 126 1.04 -6.81 -12.66
N LYS A 127 0.07 -5.92 -12.85
CA LYS A 127 -1.11 -6.19 -13.69
C LYS A 127 -0.93 -5.68 -15.10
N GLU A 128 -0.22 -4.57 -15.25
CA GLU A 128 -0.03 -3.95 -16.55
C GLU A 128 1.17 -3.01 -16.52
N ILE A 129 1.90 -2.92 -17.63
CA ILE A 129 2.85 -1.83 -17.91
C ILE A 129 2.54 -1.35 -19.32
N ARG A 130 2.28 -0.04 -19.47
CA ARG A 130 2.00 0.57 -20.77
C ARG A 130 2.58 1.97 -20.88
N ASN A 131 2.86 2.39 -22.11
CA ASN A 131 3.23 3.76 -22.41
C ASN A 131 1.99 4.57 -22.80
N ILE A 132 1.79 5.71 -22.16
CA ILE A 132 0.71 6.66 -22.44
C ILE A 132 1.35 8.02 -22.72
N GLY A 133 1.46 8.38 -24.00
CA GLY A 133 2.16 9.59 -24.43
C GLY A 133 3.63 9.57 -23.98
N GLU A 134 4.01 10.53 -23.13
CA GLU A 134 5.38 10.65 -22.60
C GLU A 134 5.57 10.02 -21.21
N LYS A 135 4.56 9.28 -20.74
CA LYS A 135 4.58 8.58 -19.46
C LYS A 135 4.64 7.07 -19.69
N GLU A 136 5.44 6.40 -18.89
CA GLU A 136 5.30 4.96 -18.66
C GLU A 136 4.45 4.78 -17.41
N VAL A 137 3.42 3.95 -17.50
CA VAL A 137 2.46 3.69 -16.42
C VAL A 137 2.50 2.21 -16.07
N ALA A 138 2.69 1.92 -14.79
CA ALA A 138 2.68 0.57 -14.24
C ALA A 138 1.53 0.43 -13.24
N THR A 139 0.71 -0.58 -13.43
CA THR A 139 -0.40 -0.94 -12.55
C THR A 139 0.01 -2.14 -11.70
N VAL A 140 -0.05 -2.00 -10.39
CA VAL A 140 0.34 -3.02 -9.42
C VAL A 140 -0.86 -3.37 -8.54
N LEU A 141 -1.16 -4.66 -8.43
CA LEU A 141 -2.09 -5.15 -7.41
C LEU A 141 -1.29 -5.51 -6.16
N PHE A 142 -1.61 -4.85 -5.06
CA PHE A 142 -1.18 -5.20 -3.72
C PHE A 142 -2.25 -6.03 -3.03
N GLN A 143 -1.83 -7.12 -2.38
CA GLN A 143 -2.66 -7.88 -1.46
C GLN A 143 -2.02 -7.77 -0.08
N VAL A 144 -2.71 -7.10 0.83
CA VAL A 144 -2.15 -6.66 2.10
C VAL A 144 -2.95 -7.27 3.23
N LEU A 145 -2.28 -8.07 4.07
CA LEU A 145 -2.83 -8.48 5.35
C LEU A 145 -2.42 -7.43 6.37
N LEU A 146 -3.40 -6.67 6.86
CA LEU A 146 -3.19 -5.60 7.83
C LEU A 146 -3.93 -5.88 9.13
N GLN A 147 -3.37 -5.40 10.23
CA GLN A 147 -3.99 -5.37 11.54
C GLN A 147 -4.07 -3.92 11.99
N GLU A 148 -5.28 -3.47 12.26
CA GLU A 148 -5.53 -2.15 12.83
C GLU A 148 -5.16 -2.15 14.33
N ASN A 149 -4.70 -1.03 14.87
CA ASN A 149 -4.40 -0.95 16.31
C ASN A 149 -5.64 -1.18 17.20
N THR A 150 -6.86 -0.95 16.70
CA THR A 150 -8.12 -1.11 17.44
C THR A 150 -8.86 -2.41 17.14
N ASP A 151 -8.43 -3.16 16.14
CA ASP A 151 -9.07 -4.43 15.76
C ASP A 151 -8.02 -5.54 15.82
N PRO A 152 -8.13 -6.48 16.78
CA PRO A 152 -7.18 -7.57 16.86
C PRO A 152 -7.27 -8.51 15.65
N HIS A 153 -8.36 -8.47 14.86
CA HIS A 153 -8.52 -9.35 13.71
C HIS A 153 -7.79 -8.78 12.49
N PRO A 154 -6.85 -9.53 11.91
CA PRO A 154 -6.26 -9.17 10.63
C PRO A 154 -7.31 -9.12 9.52
N LYS A 155 -7.20 -8.13 8.64
CA LYS A 155 -8.03 -7.99 7.45
C LYS A 155 -7.14 -8.05 6.22
N THR A 156 -7.61 -8.77 5.20
CA THR A 156 -6.99 -8.72 3.88
C THR A 156 -7.63 -7.60 3.07
N GLN A 157 -6.80 -6.78 2.46
CA GLN A 157 -7.22 -5.69 1.58
C GLN A 157 -6.48 -5.84 0.25
N GLU A 158 -7.22 -5.72 -0.85
CA GLU A 158 -6.66 -5.69 -2.20
C GLU A 158 -6.67 -4.26 -2.72
N GLU A 159 -5.54 -3.80 -3.24
CA GLU A 159 -5.37 -2.42 -3.71
C GLU A 159 -4.69 -2.39 -5.06
N LEU A 160 -5.22 -1.59 -5.98
CA LEU A 160 -4.68 -1.37 -7.30
C LEU A 160 -4.03 0.01 -7.36
N TRP A 161 -2.71 0.05 -7.45
CA TRP A 161 -1.92 1.27 -7.47
C TRP A 161 -1.33 1.49 -8.85
N LYS A 162 -1.51 2.69 -9.41
CA LYS A 162 -0.92 3.07 -10.68
C LYS A 162 0.22 4.05 -10.43
N PHE A 163 1.41 3.64 -10.84
CA PHE A 163 2.61 4.46 -10.83
C PHE A 163 2.86 5.02 -12.21
N SER A 164 3.40 6.23 -12.27
CA SER A 164 3.85 6.83 -13.51
C SER A 164 5.28 7.35 -13.37
N ARG A 165 6.03 7.27 -14.46
CA ARG A 165 7.31 7.95 -14.62
C ARG A 165 7.43 8.52 -16.03
N HIS A 166 8.37 9.41 -16.25
CA HIS A 166 8.59 9.98 -17.57
C HIS A 166 9.38 8.99 -18.44
N SER A 167 8.81 8.55 -19.55
CA SER A 167 9.41 7.50 -20.40
C SER A 167 10.67 7.98 -21.16
N LYS A 168 10.83 9.29 -21.35
CA LYS A 168 11.95 9.90 -22.10
C LYS A 168 13.11 10.35 -21.21
N ILE A 169 12.90 10.46 -19.89
CA ILE A 169 13.94 10.87 -18.95
C ILE A 169 14.55 9.61 -18.34
N ALA A 170 15.83 9.36 -18.66
CA ALA A 170 16.58 8.27 -18.05
C ALA A 170 16.60 8.43 -16.52
N ASN A 171 16.39 7.33 -15.81
CA ASN A 171 16.33 7.29 -14.33
C ASN A 171 15.21 8.15 -13.71
N SER A 172 14.14 8.44 -14.45
CA SER A 172 12.98 9.12 -13.86
C SER A 172 12.36 8.28 -12.74
N THR A 173 12.04 8.96 -11.64
CA THR A 173 11.47 8.35 -10.44
C THR A 173 10.01 7.99 -10.67
N TRP A 174 9.61 6.80 -10.24
CA TRP A 174 8.22 6.39 -10.20
C TRP A 174 7.46 7.17 -9.13
N LYS A 175 6.33 7.77 -9.52
CA LYS A 175 5.41 8.47 -8.63
C LYS A 175 4.05 7.81 -8.64
N LEU A 176 3.42 7.69 -7.47
CA LEU A 176 2.06 7.20 -7.37
C LEU A 176 1.11 8.23 -7.98
N MET A 177 0.30 7.80 -8.93
CA MET A 177 -0.63 8.63 -9.70
C MET A 177 -2.07 8.38 -9.28
N GLU A 178 -2.40 7.13 -8.97
CA GLU A 178 -3.75 6.71 -8.62
C GLU A 178 -3.66 5.52 -7.67
N LEU A 179 -4.56 5.45 -6.71
CA LEU A 179 -4.73 4.32 -5.81
C LEU A 179 -6.23 4.00 -5.72
N GLU A 180 -6.56 2.72 -5.76
CA GLU A 180 -7.93 2.21 -5.69
C GLU A 180 -7.94 1.01 -4.73
N VAL A 181 -8.85 1.02 -3.76
CA VAL A 181 -9.08 -0.11 -2.87
C VAL A 181 -10.22 -0.95 -3.45
N LEU A 182 -9.96 -2.23 -3.69
CA LEU A 182 -10.95 -3.13 -4.26
C LEU A 182 -11.92 -3.58 -3.16
N LYS A 183 -13.23 -3.50 -3.46
CA LYS A 183 -14.29 -3.96 -2.56
C LYS A 183 -14.38 -5.47 -2.66
N ASN A 184 -14.25 -6.14 -1.52
CA ASN A 184 -14.35 -7.58 -1.39
C ASN A 184 -15.75 -8.03 -0.97
#